data_AF-A0A480AMK7-F1
#
_entry.id   AF-A0A480AMK7-F1
#
_cell.length_a   1.000
_cell.length_b   1.000
_cell.length_c   1.000
_cell.angle_alpha   90.00
_cell.angle_beta   90.00
_cell.angle_gamma   90.00
#
_symmetry.space_group_name_H-M   'P 1'
#
loop_
_entity.id
_entity.type
_entity.pdbx_description
1 polymer ?
#
loop_
_entity_poly.entity_id
_entity_poly.type
_entity_poly.pdbx_seq_one_letter_code
_entity_poly.pdbx_strand_id
1 'polypeptide(L)'
;MKTWIRRSLIGIAASAALLGGLAACSHGHHRGPMSEADIVQLRERVIDKAASKLDLDATQKARLATLADALQAQRAALMAGGQPRTELQALIAGTSFDRAKAQALLDGKTGAVRDKAPAVLNAFGDFYDSLKPAQQQMLREMLAKGRRWS
;
A
#
# COMPACT_ATOMS: atom_id res chain seq x y z
N MET A 1 0.58 -24.80 6.85
CA MET A 1 0.07 -23.69 5.99
C MET A 1 1.26 -22.90 5.45
N LYS A 2 1.39 -22.75 4.12
CA LYS A 2 2.63 -22.36 3.43
C LYS A 2 2.98 -20.88 3.70
N THR A 3 4.12 -20.64 4.35
CA THR A 3 4.62 -19.33 4.83
C THR A 3 4.82 -18.28 3.73
N TRP A 4 4.72 -18.67 2.46
CA TRP A 4 4.80 -17.79 1.30
C TRP A 4 3.55 -16.89 1.16
N ILE A 5 2.34 -17.38 1.47
CA ILE A 5 1.10 -16.59 1.33
C ILE A 5 1.03 -15.45 2.36
N ARG A 6 1.54 -15.68 3.58
CA ARG A 6 1.71 -14.61 4.60
C ARG A 6 2.72 -13.54 4.17
N ARG A 7 3.73 -13.90 3.39
CA ARG A 7 4.80 -12.99 2.95
C ARG A 7 4.43 -12.23 1.68
N SER A 8 3.62 -12.81 0.79
CA SER A 8 3.14 -12.17 -0.43
C SER A 8 2.04 -11.12 -0.16
N LEU A 9 1.15 -11.35 0.81
CA LEU A 9 0.13 -10.35 1.20
C LEU A 9 0.74 -9.14 1.92
N ILE A 10 1.86 -9.33 2.64
CA ILE A 10 2.62 -8.22 3.22
C ILE A 10 3.51 -7.54 2.16
N GLY A 11 3.95 -8.26 1.13
CA GLY A 11 4.78 -7.72 0.04
C GLY A 11 4.04 -6.80 -0.94
N ILE A 12 2.81 -7.15 -1.33
CA ILE A 12 1.98 -6.30 -2.20
C ILE A 12 1.42 -5.10 -1.42
N ALA A 13 1.18 -5.25 -0.12
CA ALA A 13 0.91 -4.14 0.78
C ALA A 13 2.16 -3.28 1.09
N ALA A 14 3.38 -3.82 0.95
CA ALA A 14 4.62 -3.10 1.23
C ALA A 14 5.11 -2.24 0.07
N SER A 15 4.80 -2.60 -1.19
CA SER A 15 5.03 -1.70 -2.33
C SER A 15 4.07 -0.51 -2.33
N ALA A 16 2.88 -0.67 -1.73
CA ALA A 16 1.97 0.42 -1.36
C ALA A 16 2.30 1.06 0.01
N ALA A 17 3.31 0.56 0.73
CA ALA A 17 3.76 1.11 2.02
C ALA A 17 4.96 2.05 1.89
N LEU A 18 5.26 2.59 0.71
CA LEU A 18 6.09 3.80 0.62
C LEU A 18 5.38 5.06 1.17
N LEU A 19 4.08 4.97 1.47
CA LEU A 19 3.30 6.01 2.18
C LEU A 19 3.00 5.66 3.65
N GLY A 20 3.60 4.62 4.24
CA GLY A 20 3.35 4.24 5.64
C GLY A 20 4.49 3.52 6.37
N GLY A 21 5.53 3.08 5.67
CA GLY A 21 6.64 2.32 6.23
C GLY A 21 7.65 3.13 7.07
N LEU A 22 7.55 4.46 7.11
CA LEU A 22 8.47 5.32 7.88
C LEU A 22 7.90 5.83 9.21
N ALA A 23 6.63 5.56 9.55
CA ALA A 23 6.09 5.94 10.87
C ALA A 23 6.40 4.92 11.98
N ALA A 24 6.92 3.73 11.65
CA ALA A 24 7.23 2.67 12.61
C ALA A 24 8.73 2.54 12.93
N CYS A 25 9.60 3.36 12.31
CA CYS A 25 11.03 3.39 12.58
C CYS A 25 11.54 4.84 12.60
N SER A 26 10.94 5.71 13.42
CA SER A 26 11.49 7.02 13.74
C SER A 26 11.85 7.08 15.23
N HIS A 27 12.91 6.37 15.61
CA HIS A 27 13.70 6.78 16.77
C HIS A 27 14.70 7.82 16.25
N GLY A 28 14.27 9.08 16.16
CA GLY A 28 15.12 10.20 15.73
C GLY A 28 14.42 11.24 14.84
N HIS A 29 14.19 12.42 15.42
CA HIS A 29 13.87 13.71 14.79
C HIS A 29 12.45 13.99 14.25
N HIS A 30 11.71 14.78 15.04
CA HIS A 30 10.78 15.86 14.68
C HIS A 30 10.27 15.93 13.22
N ARG A 31 9.35 15.05 12.84
CA ARG A 31 8.36 15.37 11.81
C ARG A 31 6.97 15.17 12.40
N GLY A 32 6.22 16.27 12.50
CA GLY A 32 4.82 16.26 12.91
C GLY A 32 3.94 15.49 11.91
N PRO A 33 2.61 15.45 12.14
CA PRO A 33 1.68 14.82 11.20
C PRO A 33 1.86 15.41 9.80
N MET A 34 2.08 14.55 8.79
CA MET A 34 2.19 14.96 7.39
C MET A 34 0.90 15.67 6.96
N SER A 35 1.02 16.81 6.30
CA SER A 35 -0.14 17.50 5.71
C SER A 35 -0.65 16.76 4.47
N GLU A 36 -1.88 17.04 4.04
CA GLU A 36 -2.44 16.46 2.81
C GLU A 36 -1.62 16.85 1.57
N ALA A 37 -1.11 18.08 1.53
CA ALA A 37 -0.19 18.55 0.48
C ALA A 37 1.12 17.75 0.47
N ASP A 38 1.66 17.39 1.64
CA ASP A 38 2.87 16.57 1.73
C ASP A 38 2.63 15.15 1.18
N ILE A 39 1.43 14.60 1.39
CA ILE A 39 1.06 13.28 0.86
C ILE A 39 1.03 13.31 -0.67
N VAL A 40 0.43 14.34 -1.26
CA VAL A 40 0.39 14.52 -2.72
C VAL A 40 1.80 14.67 -3.28
N GLN A 41 2.62 15.54 -2.69
CA GLN A 41 4.00 15.74 -3.15
C GLN A 41 4.85 14.46 -3.00
N LEU A 42 4.68 13.71 -1.91
CA LEU A 42 5.38 12.45 -1.70
C LEU A 42 4.94 11.41 -2.73
N ARG A 43 3.65 11.33 -3.04
CA ARG A 43 3.10 10.46 -4.08
C ARG A 43 3.73 10.77 -5.44
N GLU A 44 3.76 12.03 -5.84
CA GLU A 44 4.37 12.46 -7.11
C GLU A 44 5.83 12.05 -7.19
N ARG A 45 6.62 12.31 -6.13
CA ARG A 45 8.03 11.88 -6.06
C ARG A 45 8.20 10.37 -6.19
N VAL A 46 7.31 9.59 -5.59
CA VAL A 46 7.35 8.12 -5.68
C VAL A 46 7.04 7.66 -7.11
N ILE A 47 6.03 8.25 -7.75
CA ILE A 47 5.69 7.98 -9.15
C ILE A 47 6.86 8.34 -10.06
N ASP A 48 7.47 9.52 -9.89
CA ASP A 48 8.60 9.97 -10.69
C ASP A 48 9.81 9.05 -10.52
N LYS A 49 10.12 8.64 -9.29
CA LYS A 49 11.22 7.71 -9.02
C LYS A 49 10.96 6.33 -9.64
N ALA A 50 9.74 5.82 -9.54
CA ALA A 50 9.37 4.55 -10.16
C ALA A 50 9.38 4.65 -11.70
N ALA A 51 8.90 5.75 -12.25
CA ALA A 51 8.90 6.02 -13.68
C ALA A 51 10.32 6.09 -14.25
N SER A 52 11.21 6.83 -13.58
CA SER A 52 12.62 6.92 -13.96
C SER A 52 13.32 5.57 -13.86
N LYS A 53 13.07 4.80 -12.80
CA LYS A 53 13.70 3.48 -12.62
C LYS A 53 13.24 2.46 -13.65
N LEU A 54 11.96 2.50 -14.04
CA LEU A 54 11.38 1.61 -15.05
C LEU A 54 11.51 2.15 -16.48
N ASP A 55 12.16 3.30 -16.66
CA ASP A 55 12.26 4.00 -17.95
C ASP A 55 10.89 4.13 -18.63
N LEU A 56 9.89 4.60 -17.87
CA LEU A 56 8.51 4.68 -18.33
C LEU A 56 8.32 5.87 -19.26
N ASP A 57 7.58 5.65 -20.34
CA ASP A 57 7.05 6.74 -21.16
C ASP A 57 5.86 7.47 -20.48
N ALA A 58 5.37 8.53 -21.11
CA ALA A 58 4.29 9.35 -20.58
C ALA A 58 2.98 8.56 -20.40
N THR A 59 2.68 7.62 -21.29
CA THR A 59 1.48 6.79 -21.23
C THR A 59 1.58 5.78 -20.09
N GLN A 60 2.72 5.11 -19.96
CA GLN A 60 3.02 4.17 -18.88
C GLN A 60 3.02 4.87 -17.51
N LYS A 61 3.57 6.09 -17.43
CA LYS A 61 3.54 6.92 -16.22
C LYS A 61 2.12 7.30 -15.82
N ALA A 62 1.25 7.62 -16.78
CA ALA A 62 -0.17 7.90 -16.50
C ALA A 62 -0.89 6.66 -15.93
N ARG A 63 -0.62 5.47 -16.48
CA ARG A 63 -1.17 4.19 -15.94
C ARG A 63 -0.66 3.91 -14.53
N LEU A 64 0.61 4.19 -14.25
CA LEU A 64 1.17 4.10 -12.91
C LEU A 64 0.48 5.07 -11.93
N ALA A 65 0.13 6.28 -12.37
CA ALA A 65 -0.61 7.23 -11.54
C ALA A 65 -2.02 6.70 -11.19
N THR A 66 -2.74 6.12 -12.16
CA THR A 66 -4.03 5.47 -11.92
C THR A 66 -3.93 4.30 -10.94
N LEU A 67 -2.90 3.47 -11.05
CA LEU A 67 -2.63 2.43 -10.07
C LEU A 67 -2.38 3.01 -8.67
N ALA A 68 -1.62 4.10 -8.57
CA ALA A 68 -1.37 4.77 -7.30
C ALA A 68 -2.67 5.33 -6.67
N ASP A 69 -3.57 5.90 -7.47
CA ASP A 69 -4.91 6.34 -7.01
C ASP A 69 -5.73 5.17 -6.44
N ALA A 70 -5.78 4.05 -7.16
CA ALA A 70 -6.53 2.87 -6.73
C ALA A 70 -5.98 2.32 -5.39
N LEU A 71 -4.66 2.26 -5.23
CA LEU A 71 -4.01 1.84 -3.98
C LEU A 71 -4.27 2.82 -2.83
N GLN A 72 -4.26 4.13 -3.11
CA GLN A 72 -4.57 5.16 -2.12
C GLN A 72 -6.03 5.04 -1.65
N ALA A 73 -6.97 4.84 -2.57
CA ALA A 73 -8.38 4.62 -2.25
C ALA A 73 -8.59 3.35 -1.41
N GLN A 74 -7.91 2.25 -1.74
CA GLN A 74 -7.94 1.03 -0.93
C GLN A 74 -7.38 1.27 0.47
N ARG A 75 -6.26 1.99 0.60
CA ARG A 75 -5.67 2.33 1.90
C ARG A 75 -6.60 3.20 2.73
N ALA A 76 -7.23 4.22 2.13
CA ALA A 76 -8.19 5.07 2.81
C ALA A 76 -9.38 4.26 3.34
N ALA A 77 -9.93 3.36 2.52
CA ALA A 77 -11.02 2.47 2.93
C ALA A 77 -10.64 1.56 4.11
N LEU A 78 -9.40 1.04 4.13
CA LEU A 78 -8.90 0.21 5.23
C LEU A 78 -8.63 1.00 6.53
N MET A 79 -8.39 2.31 6.41
CA MET A 79 -8.10 3.23 7.52
C MET A 79 -9.34 4.02 7.98
N ALA A 80 -10.51 3.82 7.38
CA ALA A 80 -11.74 4.51 7.77
C ALA A 80 -12.17 4.24 9.23
N GLY A 81 -11.63 3.18 9.87
CA GLY A 81 -11.79 2.88 11.30
C GLY A 81 -10.75 3.52 12.23
N GLY A 82 -9.84 4.35 11.71
CA GLY A 82 -8.78 5.03 12.45
C GLY A 82 -7.43 4.31 12.42
N GLN A 83 -6.50 4.72 13.28
CA GLN A 83 -5.20 4.05 13.38
C GLN A 83 -5.38 2.60 13.90
N PRO A 84 -4.69 1.62 13.30
CA PRO A 84 -4.73 0.23 13.76
C PRO A 84 -4.38 0.03 15.24
N ARG A 85 -3.52 0.91 15.79
CA ARG A 85 -3.17 0.90 17.21
C ARG A 85 -4.36 1.31 18.08
N THR A 86 -5.10 2.35 17.69
CA THR A 86 -6.29 2.81 18.38
C THR A 86 -7.39 1.76 18.34
N GLU A 87 -7.59 1.14 17.17
CA GLU A 87 -8.52 0.02 17.03
C GLU A 87 -8.17 -1.13 17.99
N LEU A 88 -6.89 -1.54 18.04
CA LEU A 88 -6.42 -2.59 18.94
C LEU A 88 -6.57 -2.23 20.42
N GLN A 89 -6.20 -1.00 20.81
CA GLN A 89 -6.42 -0.51 22.17
C GLN A 89 -7.89 -0.60 22.56
N ALA A 90 -8.78 -0.26 21.62
CA ALA A 90 -10.21 -0.30 21.85
C ALA A 90 -10.81 -1.72 21.92
N LEU A 91 -10.06 -2.77 21.54
CA LEU A 91 -10.43 -4.19 21.72
C LEU A 91 -10.09 -4.72 23.11
N ILE A 92 -9.09 -4.12 23.77
CA ILE A 92 -8.56 -4.56 25.08
C ILE A 92 -8.84 -3.57 26.21
N ALA A 93 -9.61 -2.51 25.94
CA ALA A 93 -9.91 -1.46 26.91
C ALA A 93 -10.80 -1.95 28.06
N GLY A 94 -11.54 -3.05 27.87
CA GLY A 94 -12.38 -3.66 28.89
C GLY A 94 -11.63 -4.67 29.76
N THR A 95 -12.34 -5.24 30.74
CA THR A 95 -11.83 -6.33 31.59
C THR A 95 -11.58 -7.63 30.84
N SER A 96 -12.09 -7.74 29.61
CA SER A 96 -11.88 -8.87 28.71
C SER A 96 -11.80 -8.40 27.26
N PHE A 97 -11.28 -9.27 26.39
CA PHE A 97 -11.16 -8.99 24.97
C PHE A 97 -12.53 -8.91 24.28
N ASP A 98 -12.79 -7.79 23.60
CA ASP A 98 -14.03 -7.55 22.87
C ASP A 98 -14.03 -8.28 21.51
N ARG A 99 -14.49 -9.53 21.54
CA ARG A 99 -14.61 -10.38 20.34
C ARG A 99 -15.61 -9.84 19.32
N ALA A 100 -16.69 -9.20 19.77
CA ALA A 100 -17.72 -8.68 18.88
C ALA A 100 -17.19 -7.51 18.06
N LYS A 101 -16.46 -6.59 18.71
CA LYS A 101 -15.79 -5.48 18.02
C LYS A 101 -14.67 -5.96 17.10
N ALA A 102 -13.91 -6.97 17.52
CA ALA A 102 -12.88 -7.57 16.66
C ALA A 102 -13.48 -8.18 15.38
N GLN A 103 -14.62 -8.86 15.51
CA GLN A 103 -15.35 -9.42 14.37
C GLN A 103 -15.86 -8.30 13.44
N ALA A 104 -16.48 -7.25 13.99
CA ALA A 104 -16.95 -6.12 13.19
C ALA A 104 -15.81 -5.41 12.43
N LEU A 105 -14.65 -5.23 13.06
CA LEU A 105 -13.46 -4.68 12.39
C LEU A 105 -12.96 -5.58 11.26
N LEU A 106 -12.95 -6.90 11.46
CA LEU A 106 -12.57 -7.86 10.44
C LEU A 106 -13.53 -7.81 9.24
N ASP A 107 -14.83 -7.81 9.51
CA ASP A 107 -15.87 -7.77 8.47
C ASP A 107 -15.80 -6.47 7.68
N GLY A 108 -15.63 -5.32 8.35
CA GLY A 108 -15.45 -4.03 7.71
C GLY A 108 -14.21 -3.97 6.81
N LYS A 109 -13.05 -4.43 7.31
CA LYS A 109 -11.81 -4.45 6.51
C LYS A 109 -11.90 -5.43 5.34
N THR A 110 -12.53 -6.59 5.53
CA THR A 110 -12.74 -7.57 4.46
C THR A 110 -13.70 -7.04 3.40
N GLY A 111 -14.77 -6.34 3.82
CA GLY A 111 -15.69 -5.64 2.93
C GLY A 111 -14.98 -4.58 2.10
N ALA A 112 -14.16 -3.73 2.74
CA ALA A 112 -13.36 -2.72 2.05
C ALA A 112 -12.38 -3.31 1.04
N VAL A 113 -11.73 -4.43 1.37
CA VAL A 113 -10.86 -5.15 0.42
C VAL A 113 -11.68 -5.69 -0.74
N ARG A 114 -12.83 -6.34 -0.49
CA ARG A 114 -13.68 -6.88 -1.55
C ARG A 114 -14.20 -5.78 -2.48
N ASP A 115 -14.54 -4.61 -1.95
CA ASP A 115 -15.00 -3.45 -2.72
C ASP A 115 -13.91 -2.83 -3.58
N LYS A 116 -12.69 -2.64 -3.04
CA LYS A 116 -11.60 -1.93 -3.74
C LYS A 116 -10.66 -2.83 -4.54
N ALA A 117 -10.63 -4.14 -4.28
CA ALA A 117 -9.73 -5.07 -4.96
C ALA A 117 -9.89 -5.09 -6.48
N PRO A 118 -11.11 -5.08 -7.08
CA PRO A 118 -11.25 -5.09 -8.53
C PRO A 118 -10.59 -3.88 -9.20
N ALA A 119 -10.72 -2.69 -8.63
CA ALA A 119 -10.11 -1.47 -9.17
C ALA A 119 -8.57 -1.55 -9.15
N VAL A 120 -7.99 -2.08 -8.07
CA VAL A 120 -6.54 -2.25 -7.95
C VAL A 120 -6.02 -3.32 -8.91
N LEU A 121 -6.74 -4.44 -9.05
CA LEU A 121 -6.38 -5.51 -9.98
C LEU A 121 -6.40 -5.01 -11.43
N ASN A 122 -7.45 -4.31 -11.83
CA ASN A 122 -7.58 -3.76 -13.17
C ASN A 122 -6.50 -2.72 -13.45
N ALA A 123 -6.28 -1.76 -12.54
CA ALA A 123 -5.25 -0.74 -12.72
C ALA A 123 -3.83 -1.32 -12.77
N PHE A 124 -3.57 -2.40 -12.01
CA PHE A 124 -2.29 -3.11 -12.08
C PHE A 124 -2.12 -3.85 -13.39
N GLY A 125 -3.18 -4.53 -13.88
CA GLY A 125 -3.19 -5.18 -15.19
C GLY A 125 -2.90 -4.19 -16.30
N ASP A 126 -3.67 -3.10 -16.38
CA ASP A 126 -3.49 -2.03 -17.37
C ASP A 126 -2.07 -1.45 -17.35
N PHE A 127 -1.50 -1.25 -16.15
CA PHE A 127 -0.12 -0.78 -16.02
C PHE A 127 0.86 -1.84 -16.54
N TYR A 128 0.78 -3.08 -16.06
CA TYR A 128 1.71 -4.15 -16.42
C TYR A 128 1.68 -4.47 -17.92
N ASP A 129 0.50 -4.52 -18.51
CA ASP A 129 0.30 -4.84 -19.93
C ASP A 129 0.77 -3.68 -20.84
N SER A 130 0.85 -2.45 -20.31
CA SER A 130 1.45 -1.32 -21.02
C SER A 130 2.99 -1.34 -21.05
N LEU A 131 3.63 -2.17 -20.21
CA LEU A 131 5.09 -2.25 -20.11
C LEU A 131 5.69 -3.09 -21.24
N LYS A 132 6.85 -2.66 -21.73
CA LYS A 132 7.68 -3.44 -22.65
C LYS A 132 8.24 -4.68 -21.94
N PRO A 133 8.60 -5.76 -22.65
CA PRO A 133 9.12 -6.98 -22.03
C PRO A 133 10.31 -6.76 -21.09
N ALA A 134 11.24 -5.86 -21.42
CA ALA A 134 12.37 -5.51 -20.56
C ALA A 134 11.94 -4.83 -19.25
N GLN A 135 10.95 -3.95 -19.31
CA GLN A 135 10.41 -3.25 -18.13
C GLN A 135 9.62 -4.22 -17.23
N GLN A 136 8.84 -5.14 -17.82
CA GLN A 136 8.18 -6.21 -17.09
C GLN A 136 9.19 -7.11 -16.36
N GLN A 137 10.28 -7.48 -17.03
CA GLN A 137 11.36 -8.25 -16.42
C GLN A 137 11.98 -7.51 -15.24
N MET A 138 12.27 -6.23 -15.40
CA MET A 138 12.83 -5.42 -14.33
C MET A 138 11.87 -5.29 -13.14
N LEU A 139 10.57 -5.13 -13.39
CA LEU A 139 9.55 -5.12 -12.34
C LEU A 139 9.52 -6.45 -11.58
N ARG A 140 9.57 -7.59 -12.28
CA ARG A 140 9.62 -8.94 -11.65
C ARG A 140 10.87 -9.10 -10.79
N GLU A 141 12.02 -8.64 -11.26
CA GLU A 141 13.26 -8.69 -10.49
C GLU A 141 13.22 -7.81 -9.25
N MET A 142 12.64 -6.62 -9.35
CA MET A 142 12.44 -5.73 -8.20
C MET A 142 11.58 -6.42 -7.13
N LEU A 143 10.50 -7.09 -7.54
CA LEU A 143 9.63 -7.85 -6.63
C LEU A 143 10.36 -9.04 -6.01
N ALA A 144 11.20 -9.75 -6.78
CA ALA A 144 11.97 -10.90 -6.31
C ALA A 144 13.08 -10.50 -5.31
N LYS A 145 13.74 -9.35 -5.51
CA LYS A 145 14.85 -8.87 -4.69
C LYS A 145 14.41 -8.28 -3.33
N GLY A 146 13.14 -7.88 -3.19
CA GLY A 146 12.58 -7.37 -1.93
C GLY A 146 13.30 -6.10 -1.40
N ARG A 147 13.20 -5.86 -0.08
CA ARG A 147 13.68 -4.64 0.65
C ARG A 147 15.20 -4.41 0.63
N ARG A 148 15.95 -5.07 -0.24
CA ARG A 148 17.42 -5.03 -0.34
C ARG A 148 17.84 -4.27 -1.60
N TRP A 149 17.50 -2.99 -1.64
CA TRP A 149 17.99 -2.04 -2.64
C TRP A 149 18.26 -0.72 -1.93
N SER A 150 19.53 -0.47 -1.61
CA SER A 150 20.05 0.87 -1.30
C SER A 150 20.49 1.52 -2.59
#